data_AF-A0A0C9U7Q1-F1
#
_entry.id   AF-A0A0C9U7Q1-F1
#
_cell.length_a   1.000
_cell.length_b   1.000
_cell.length_c   1.000
_cell.angle_alpha   90.00
_cell.angle_beta   90.00
_cell.angle_gamma   90.00
#
_symmetry.space_group_name_H-M   'P 1'
#
loop_
_entity.id
_entity.type
_entity.pdbx_description
1 polymer ?
#
loop_
_entity_poly.entity_id
_entity_poly.type
_entity_poly.pdbx_seq_one_letter_code
_entity_poly.pdbx_strand_id
1 'polypeptide(L)'
;MIGWLLHLSLILGYLVISTLSAFTTCTVPHTNGTDDVPGLHALLPGCSSNARILFQQGVTYNISTPIVFGTLQNVEIAIEGNLELPTNIPYVQGIVNASGGSVRWFTASGKNVTVSGNQDPDWGWIDGEVNVYSANENSD
;
A
#
# COMPACT_ATOMS: atom_id res chain seq x y z
N MET A 1 17.73 -10.16 74.87
CA MET A 1 16.77 -10.87 74.01
C MET A 1 16.42 -9.94 72.86
N ILE A 2 16.81 -10.34 71.65
CA ILE A 2 16.78 -9.55 70.42
C ILE A 2 15.48 -9.91 69.68
N GLY A 3 14.68 -8.93 69.29
CA GLY A 3 13.46 -9.13 68.48
C GLY A 3 13.51 -8.23 67.26
N TRP A 4 13.57 -8.84 66.07
CA TRP A 4 13.93 -8.22 64.81
C TRP A 4 12.77 -7.50 64.12
N LEU A 5 13.17 -6.57 63.24
CA LEU A 5 12.39 -5.79 62.27
C LEU A 5 11.33 -6.58 61.50
N LEU A 6 10.21 -5.92 61.18
CA LEU A 6 9.44 -6.18 59.96
C LEU A 6 9.11 -4.86 59.27
N HIS A 7 9.88 -4.52 58.23
CA HIS A 7 9.51 -3.50 57.26
C HIS A 7 8.62 -4.12 56.18
N LEU A 8 7.37 -3.71 56.13
CA LEU A 8 6.42 -4.09 55.10
C LEU A 8 6.69 -3.23 53.85
N SER A 9 7.54 -3.70 52.93
CA SER A 9 7.66 -3.09 51.59
C SER A 9 6.60 -3.67 50.66
N LEU A 10 5.58 -2.87 50.36
CA LEU A 10 4.57 -3.15 49.34
C LEU A 10 5.17 -2.82 47.97
N ILE A 11 5.74 -3.82 47.28
CA ILE A 11 6.20 -3.65 45.90
C ILE A 11 4.96 -3.69 44.99
N LEU A 12 4.51 -2.53 44.55
CA LEU A 12 3.47 -2.40 43.53
C LEU A 12 4.09 -2.77 42.17
N GLY A 13 3.93 -4.04 41.77
CA GLY A 13 4.38 -4.52 40.46
C GLY A 13 3.57 -3.86 39.34
N TYR A 14 4.16 -2.88 38.66
CA TYR A 14 3.63 -2.37 37.40
C TYR A 14 3.80 -3.46 36.34
N LEU A 15 2.72 -4.19 36.05
CA LEU A 15 2.64 -5.07 34.88
C LEU A 15 2.58 -4.16 33.65
N VAL A 16 3.72 -3.98 32.98
CA VAL A 16 3.75 -3.33 31.66
C VAL A 16 3.12 -4.31 30.68
N ILE A 17 1.83 -4.17 30.43
CA ILE A 17 1.13 -4.92 29.38
C ILE A 17 1.62 -4.35 28.05
N SER A 18 2.60 -4.99 27.44
CA SER A 18 2.99 -4.69 26.07
C SER A 18 1.82 -5.04 25.15
N THR A 19 1.18 -4.03 24.56
CA THR A 19 0.22 -4.25 23.48
C THR A 19 0.99 -4.72 22.26
N LEU A 20 1.05 -6.04 22.04
CA LEU A 20 1.49 -6.56 20.76
C LEU A 20 0.46 -6.09 19.71
N SER A 21 0.85 -5.15 18.86
CA SER A 21 0.02 -4.78 17.72
C SER A 21 -0.08 -5.98 16.80
N ALA A 22 -1.27 -6.54 16.63
CA ALA A 22 -1.49 -7.65 15.74
C ALA A 22 -1.18 -7.22 14.29
N PHE A 23 -0.47 -8.08 13.55
CA PHE A 23 -0.19 -7.85 12.14
C PHE A 23 -1.45 -8.15 11.32
N THR A 24 -2.05 -7.14 10.69
CA THR A 24 -3.36 -7.26 10.03
C THR A 24 -3.22 -7.37 8.52
N THR A 25 -3.93 -8.30 7.88
CA THR A 25 -3.99 -8.35 6.40
C THR A 25 -5.26 -7.65 5.92
N CYS A 26 -5.10 -6.69 5.03
CA CYS A 26 -6.15 -5.93 4.39
C CYS A 26 -6.15 -6.23 2.90
N THR A 27 -7.12 -7.03 2.47
CA THR A 27 -7.27 -7.38 1.05
C THR A 27 -7.92 -6.22 0.31
N VAL A 28 -7.29 -5.78 -0.79
CA VAL A 28 -7.82 -4.71 -1.63
C VAL A 28 -9.11 -5.20 -2.28
N PRO A 29 -10.24 -4.49 -2.10
CA PRO A 29 -11.49 -4.83 -2.76
C PRO A 29 -11.35 -4.62 -4.27
N HIS A 30 -12.02 -5.47 -5.04
CA HIS A 30 -12.01 -5.41 -6.49
C HIS A 30 -13.45 -5.37 -7.02
N THR A 31 -13.68 -4.57 -8.06
CA THR A 31 -14.92 -4.58 -8.84
C THR A 31 -14.60 -4.52 -10.33
N ASN A 32 -15.12 -5.50 -11.08
CA ASN A 32 -14.86 -5.63 -12.52
C ASN A 32 -15.22 -4.34 -13.29
N GLY A 33 -14.27 -3.86 -14.09
CA GLY A 33 -14.47 -2.72 -14.99
C GLY A 33 -14.55 -1.36 -14.30
N THR A 34 -14.20 -1.27 -13.02
CA THR A 34 -14.18 -0.02 -12.27
C THR A 34 -12.80 0.25 -11.69
N ASP A 35 -12.47 1.52 -11.46
CA ASP A 35 -11.27 1.92 -10.73
C ASP A 35 -11.31 1.38 -9.29
N ASP A 36 -10.32 0.58 -8.91
CA ASP A 36 -10.25 -0.08 -7.61
C ASP A 36 -9.60 0.81 -6.53
N VAL A 37 -9.02 1.94 -6.93
CA VAL A 37 -8.30 2.88 -6.06
C VAL A 37 -9.16 3.49 -4.95
N PRO A 38 -10.44 3.86 -5.17
CA PRO A 38 -11.31 4.32 -4.09
C PRO A 38 -11.51 3.25 -3.00
N GLY A 39 -11.62 1.98 -3.40
CA GLY A 39 -11.73 0.85 -2.48
C GLY A 39 -10.46 0.63 -1.68
N LEU A 40 -9.29 0.74 -2.33
CA LEU A 40 -7.99 0.78 -1.65
C LEU A 40 -7.89 1.96 -0.68
N HIS A 41 -8.26 3.17 -1.06
CA HIS A 41 -8.16 4.32 -0.15
C HIS A 41 -9.07 4.19 1.07
N ALA A 42 -10.20 3.50 0.95
CA ALA A 42 -11.12 3.27 2.06
C ALA A 42 -10.54 2.35 3.16
N LEU A 43 -9.63 1.41 2.83
CA LEU A 43 -9.01 0.52 3.83
C LEU A 43 -7.73 1.11 4.46
N LEU A 44 -7.05 2.07 3.81
CA LEU A 44 -5.78 2.63 4.32
C LEU A 44 -5.83 3.15 5.77
N PRO A 45 -6.90 3.80 6.25
CA PRO A 45 -6.97 4.23 7.66
C PRO A 45 -6.81 3.07 8.65
N GLY A 46 -7.31 1.87 8.31
CA GLY A 46 -7.20 0.66 9.13
C GLY A 46 -5.92 -0.15 8.90
N CYS A 47 -5.13 0.20 7.89
CA CYS A 47 -4.04 -0.64 7.36
C CYS A 47 -2.72 0.13 7.22
N SER A 48 -2.60 1.29 7.86
CA SER A 48 -1.42 2.15 7.81
C SER A 48 -0.31 1.75 8.79
N SER A 49 -0.56 0.79 9.69
CA SER A 49 0.42 0.34 10.68
C SER A 49 0.32 -1.15 10.98
N ASN A 50 1.46 -1.84 11.08
CA ASN A 50 1.55 -3.28 11.38
C ASN A 50 0.61 -4.10 10.50
N ALA A 51 0.71 -3.94 9.18
CA ALA A 51 -0.26 -4.49 8.26
C ALA A 51 0.34 -5.00 6.95
N ARG A 52 -0.43 -5.83 6.25
CA ARG A 52 -0.23 -6.17 4.85
C ARG A 52 -1.40 -5.66 4.05
N ILE A 53 -1.14 -4.81 3.07
CA ILE A 53 -2.10 -4.44 2.02
C ILE A 53 -1.90 -5.46 0.90
N LEU A 54 -2.91 -6.29 0.65
CA LEU A 54 -2.84 -7.42 -0.27
C LEU A 54 -3.66 -7.16 -1.53
N PHE A 55 -2.98 -7.04 -2.66
CA PHE A 55 -3.58 -7.24 -3.98
C PHE A 55 -3.51 -8.73 -4.28
N GLN A 56 -4.64 -9.43 -4.18
CA GLN A 56 -4.68 -10.89 -4.12
C GLN A 56 -4.36 -11.54 -5.47
N GLN A 57 -3.65 -12.67 -5.46
CA GLN A 57 -3.48 -13.52 -6.63
C GLN A 57 -4.84 -13.92 -7.25
N GLY A 58 -4.90 -14.03 -8.58
CA GLY A 58 -6.12 -14.35 -9.30
C GLY A 58 -6.97 -13.13 -9.67
N VAL A 59 -6.55 -11.92 -9.28
CA VAL A 59 -7.29 -10.67 -9.50
C VAL A 59 -6.46 -9.71 -10.34
N THR A 60 -7.10 -9.09 -11.33
CA THR A 60 -6.53 -7.94 -12.07
C THR A 60 -7.23 -6.68 -11.59
N TYR A 61 -6.50 -5.82 -10.89
CA TYR A 61 -6.99 -4.57 -10.33
C TYR A 61 -6.83 -3.44 -11.33
N ASN A 62 -7.90 -2.67 -11.56
CA ASN A 62 -7.84 -1.48 -12.42
C ASN A 62 -7.38 -0.28 -11.59
N ILE A 63 -6.19 0.22 -11.86
CA ILE A 63 -5.60 1.35 -11.13
C ILE A 63 -5.68 2.59 -12.02
N SER A 64 -6.89 3.11 -12.25
CA SER A 64 -7.12 4.26 -13.14
C SER A 64 -6.72 5.58 -12.52
N THR A 65 -6.67 5.64 -11.19
CA THR A 65 -6.22 6.82 -10.45
C THR A 65 -4.83 6.58 -9.82
N PRO A 66 -3.93 7.59 -9.78
CA PRO A 66 -2.70 7.47 -8.99
C PRO A 66 -2.96 7.13 -7.53
N ILE A 67 -2.26 6.11 -7.00
CA ILE A 67 -2.37 5.66 -5.62
C ILE A 67 -1.45 6.47 -4.70
N VAL A 68 -2.01 6.98 -3.61
CA VAL A 68 -1.27 7.58 -2.51
C VAL A 68 -1.55 6.79 -1.23
N PHE A 69 -0.61 5.93 -0.83
CA PHE A 69 -0.76 5.08 0.35
C PHE A 69 -0.69 5.85 1.69
N GLY A 70 -0.25 7.12 1.65
CA GLY A 70 -0.03 7.93 2.84
C GLY A 70 1.26 7.58 3.59
N THR A 71 1.27 7.80 4.90
CA THR A 71 2.39 7.48 5.79
C THR A 71 2.17 6.13 6.45
N LEU A 72 3.03 5.17 6.14
CA LEU A 72 2.93 3.79 6.60
C LEU A 72 3.98 3.46 7.68
N GLN A 73 3.66 2.56 8.59
CA GLN A 73 4.58 2.10 9.64
C GLN A 73 4.56 0.59 9.78
N ASN A 74 5.66 -0.09 9.44
CA ASN A 74 5.74 -1.56 9.48
C ASN A 74 4.63 -2.19 8.61
N VAL A 75 4.58 -1.79 7.33
CA VAL A 75 3.55 -2.23 6.38
C VAL A 75 4.20 -2.92 5.18
N GLU A 76 3.60 -4.02 4.77
CA GLU A 76 3.89 -4.68 3.50
C GLU A 76 2.79 -4.34 2.48
N ILE A 77 3.20 -3.94 1.28
CA ILE A 77 2.33 -3.84 0.10
C ILE A 77 2.63 -5.07 -0.75
N ALA A 78 1.76 -6.08 -0.67
CA ALA A 78 1.91 -7.36 -1.36
C ALA A 78 1.11 -7.35 -2.66
N ILE A 79 1.81 -7.37 -3.79
CA ILE A 79 1.25 -7.39 -5.14
C ILE A 79 1.29 -8.84 -5.63
N GLU A 80 0.29 -9.62 -5.23
CA GLU A 80 0.15 -11.03 -5.62
C GLU A 80 -0.75 -11.19 -6.85
N GLY A 81 -1.65 -10.24 -7.12
CA GLY A 81 -2.44 -10.10 -8.34
C GLY A 81 -1.80 -9.15 -9.36
N ASN A 82 -2.50 -8.87 -10.45
CA ASN A 82 -2.04 -7.96 -11.49
C ASN A 82 -2.62 -6.56 -11.29
N LEU A 83 -1.84 -5.52 -11.60
CA LEU A 83 -2.30 -4.12 -11.58
C LEU A 83 -2.28 -3.57 -13.00
N GLU A 84 -3.44 -3.18 -13.52
CA GLU A 84 -3.59 -2.60 -14.86
C GLU A 84 -3.70 -1.08 -14.76
N LEU A 85 -2.78 -0.37 -15.41
CA LEU A 85 -2.80 1.09 -15.50
C LEU A 85 -3.65 1.55 -16.69
N PRO A 86 -4.17 2.79 -16.69
CA PRO A 86 -5.03 3.27 -17.77
C PRO A 86 -4.25 3.40 -19.08
N THR A 87 -4.81 2.85 -20.15
CA THR A 87 -4.24 2.86 -21.51
C THR A 87 -4.73 4.04 -22.35
N ASN A 88 -5.79 4.72 -21.91
CA ASN A 88 -6.36 5.87 -22.62
C ASN A 88 -5.45 7.11 -22.47
N ILE A 89 -4.69 7.42 -23.53
CA ILE A 89 -3.73 8.54 -23.51
C ILE A 89 -4.37 9.90 -23.19
N PRO A 90 -5.50 10.31 -23.79
CA PRO A 90 -6.17 11.56 -23.41
C PRO A 90 -6.51 11.63 -21.91
N TYR A 91 -6.97 10.53 -21.32
CA TYR A 91 -7.25 10.43 -19.90
C TYR A 91 -5.98 10.59 -19.05
N VAL A 92 -4.91 9.85 -19.38
CA VAL A 92 -3.61 9.96 -18.70
C VAL A 92 -3.04 11.38 -18.81
N GLN A 93 -3.10 11.98 -20.00
CA GLN A 93 -2.64 13.36 -20.22
C GLN A 93 -3.45 14.36 -19.38
N GLY A 94 -4.75 14.13 -19.19
CA GLY A 94 -5.58 14.90 -18.27
C GLY A 94 -5.04 14.89 -16.85
N ILE A 95 -4.66 13.71 -16.35
CA ILE A 95 -4.07 13.54 -15.01
C ILE A 95 -2.69 14.22 -14.92
N VAL A 96 -1.83 14.03 -15.93
CA VAL A 96 -0.49 14.62 -15.97
C VAL A 96 -0.56 16.15 -15.98
N ASN A 97 -1.45 16.72 -16.80
CA ASN A 97 -1.67 18.16 -16.88
C ASN A 97 -2.19 18.72 -15.55
N ALA A 98 -3.16 18.04 -14.93
CA ALA A 98 -3.68 18.41 -13.61
C ALA A 98 -2.61 18.32 -12.50
N SER A 99 -1.60 17.48 -12.69
CA SER A 99 -0.48 17.29 -11.75
C SER A 99 0.71 18.23 -11.99
N GLY A 100 0.59 19.20 -12.92
CA GLY A 100 1.66 20.16 -13.22
C GLY A 100 2.74 19.63 -14.17
N GLY A 101 2.41 18.62 -14.98
CA GLY A 101 3.28 18.09 -16.05
C GLY A 101 4.00 16.78 -15.71
N SER A 102 3.84 16.24 -14.51
CA SER A 102 4.35 14.92 -14.13
C SER A 102 3.49 14.30 -13.02
N VAL A 103 3.33 12.99 -13.03
CA VAL A 103 2.58 12.25 -12.01
C VAL A 103 3.33 10.97 -11.62
N ARG A 104 3.23 10.60 -10.35
CA ARG A 104 3.68 9.29 -9.85
C ARG A 104 2.46 8.42 -9.63
N TRP A 105 2.40 7.29 -10.32
CA TRP A 105 1.23 6.42 -10.24
C TRP A 105 1.11 5.71 -8.89
N PHE A 106 2.23 5.46 -8.23
CA PHE A 106 2.29 4.88 -6.90
C PHE A 106 3.15 5.75 -6.00
N THR A 107 2.62 6.18 -4.87
CA THR A 107 3.36 6.94 -3.85
C THR A 107 3.15 6.31 -2.48
N ALA A 108 4.23 5.84 -1.87
CA ALA A 108 4.25 5.37 -0.49
C ALA A 108 5.34 6.11 0.30
N SER A 109 5.08 6.35 1.58
CA SER A 109 6.03 6.98 2.48
C SER A 109 5.95 6.33 3.86
N GLY A 110 6.97 6.51 4.69
CA GLY A 110 6.97 6.04 6.07
C GLY A 110 8.19 5.19 6.44
N LYS A 111 8.04 4.32 7.44
CA LYS A 111 9.13 3.54 8.02
C LYS A 111 8.81 2.05 8.01
N ASN A 112 9.81 1.24 7.63
CA ASN A 112 9.67 -0.21 7.49
C ASN A 112 8.52 -0.55 6.52
N VAL A 113 8.57 0.05 5.33
CA VAL A 113 7.63 -0.23 4.24
C VAL A 113 8.30 -1.22 3.30
N THR A 114 7.65 -2.34 3.04
CA THR A 114 8.12 -3.36 2.11
C THR A 114 7.14 -3.46 0.95
N VAL A 115 7.66 -3.61 -0.28
CA VAL A 115 6.87 -4.00 -1.44
C VAL A 115 7.32 -5.40 -1.83
N SER A 116 6.36 -6.32 -1.96
CA SER A 116 6.60 -7.70 -2.37
C SER A 116 5.72 -8.04 -3.57
N GLY A 117 6.20 -8.98 -4.39
CA GLY A 117 5.51 -9.46 -5.58
C GLY A 117 5.29 -10.97 -5.52
N ASN A 118 4.58 -11.51 -6.49
CA ASN A 118 4.38 -12.95 -6.64
C ASN A 118 5.64 -13.64 -7.21
N GLN A 119 5.89 -14.89 -6.81
CA GLN A 119 6.90 -15.76 -7.45
C GLN A 119 6.32 -16.59 -8.60
N ASP A 120 4.99 -16.67 -8.68
CA ASP A 120 4.28 -17.26 -9.80
C ASP A 120 4.41 -16.35 -11.04
N PRO A 121 4.96 -16.84 -12.17
CA PRO A 121 5.17 -16.03 -13.37
C PRO A 121 3.87 -15.56 -14.02
N ASP A 122 2.71 -16.09 -13.67
CA ASP A 122 1.44 -15.65 -14.24
C ASP A 122 0.84 -14.44 -13.49
N TRP A 123 1.44 -14.03 -12.36
CA TRP A 123 0.86 -13.05 -11.44
C TRP A 123 1.87 -12.07 -10.85
N GLY A 124 1.37 -11.00 -10.23
CA GLY A 124 2.21 -9.99 -9.56
C GLY A 124 2.75 -8.91 -10.51
N TRP A 125 2.20 -8.82 -11.72
CA TRP A 125 2.65 -7.86 -12.73
C TRP A 125 2.02 -6.48 -12.51
N ILE A 126 2.79 -5.42 -12.77
CA ILE A 126 2.27 -4.06 -12.94
C ILE A 126 2.37 -3.75 -14.43
N ASP A 127 1.22 -3.60 -15.10
CA ASP A 127 1.18 -3.31 -16.52
C ASP A 127 0.91 -1.82 -16.76
N GLY A 128 1.94 -1.14 -17.27
CA GLY A 128 1.93 0.28 -17.56
C GLY A 128 1.69 0.63 -19.03
N GLU A 129 1.29 -0.33 -19.87
CA GLU A 129 1.02 -0.22 -21.33
C GLU A 129 1.43 1.14 -21.94
N VAL A 130 2.71 1.27 -22.27
CA VAL A 130 3.23 2.47 -22.93
C VAL A 130 3.05 2.32 -24.44
N ASN A 131 1.99 2.92 -24.99
CA ASN A 131 1.87 3.11 -26.43
C ASN A 131 2.91 4.13 -26.89
N VAL A 132 4.05 3.65 -27.42
CA VAL A 132 5.08 4.50 -28.04
C VAL A 132 4.53 5.04 -29.36
N TYR A 133 3.97 6.25 -29.33
CA TYR A 133 3.82 7.04 -30.53
C TYR A 133 5.20 7.56 -30.91
N SER A 134 5.82 6.98 -31.94
CA SER A 134 6.90 7.64 -32.67
C SER A 134 6.34 8.97 -33.16
N ALA A 135 6.77 10.09 -32.57
CA ALA A 135 6.52 11.39 -33.15
C ALA A 135 7.12 11.35 -34.57
N ASN A 136 6.27 11.49 -35.58
CA ASN A 136 6.74 11.66 -36.95
C ASN A 136 7.62 12.91 -36.95
N GLU A 137 8.92 12.74 -37.20
CA GLU A 137 9.79 13.83 -37.58
C GLU A 137 9.30 14.34 -38.95
N ASN A 138 8.38 15.30 -38.93
CA ASN A 138 8.16 16.13 -40.11
C ASN A 138 9.36 17.08 -40.20
N SER A 139 10.36 16.64 -40.97
CA SER A 139 11.35 17.52 -41.57
C SER A 139 10.66 18.43 -42.58
N ASP A 140 10.54 19.71 -42.26
CA ASP A 140 10.45 20.82 -43.24
C ASP A 140 11.40 21.94 -42.79
#